data_AF-A0A067LWX8-F1
#
_entry.id   AF-A0A067LWX8-F1
#
_cell.length_a   1.000
_cell.length_b   1.000
_cell.length_c   1.000
_cell.angle_alpha   90.00
_cell.angle_beta   90.00
_cell.angle_gamma   90.00
#
_symmetry.space_group_name_H-M   'P 1'
#
loop_
_entity.id
_entity.type
_entity.pdbx_description
1 polymer ?
#
loop_
_entity_poly.entity_id
_entity_poly.type
_entity_poly.pdbx_seq_one_letter_code
_entity_poly.pdbx_strand_id
1 'polypeptide(L)'
;LVNAGANVNAQTSRSRQAPLHRAVQIGSLAAIRILVDSGADLNSVDSGADVNAKDSHGETPLHYASRRGLSLVTKLLLESGADPHSRDAQGRTP
;
A
#
# COMPACT_ATOMS: atom_id res chain seq x y z
N LEU A 1 6.16 1.31 16.25
CA LEU A 1 6.34 2.59 15.51
C LEU A 1 5.02 3.14 15.01
N VAL A 2 4.14 2.33 14.39
CA VAL A 2 2.81 2.83 14.01
C VAL A 2 1.99 3.29 15.23
N ASN A 3 2.04 2.54 16.34
CA ASN A 3 1.44 2.95 17.63
C ASN A 3 2.16 4.12 18.36
N ALA A 4 3.17 4.73 17.74
CA ALA A 4 3.91 5.87 18.29
C ALA A 4 3.63 7.18 17.52
N GLY A 5 2.53 7.23 16.76
CA GLY A 5 2.14 8.41 15.97
C GLY A 5 2.88 8.55 14.64
N ALA A 6 3.47 7.47 14.12
CA ALA A 6 4.09 7.49 12.80
C ALA A 6 2.99 7.59 11.72
N ASN A 7 3.12 8.56 10.80
CA ASN A 7 2.23 8.68 9.66
C ASN A 7 2.40 7.48 8.71
N VAL A 8 1.43 6.57 8.70
CA VAL A 8 1.43 5.33 7.90
C VAL A 8 1.37 5.59 6.39
N ASN A 9 1.04 6.82 5.99
CA ASN A 9 0.94 7.28 4.61
C ASN A 9 2.09 8.21 4.20
N ALA A 10 3.12 8.36 5.05
CA ALA A 10 4.26 9.22 4.75
C ALA A 10 4.99 8.79 3.46
N GLN A 11 5.17 9.71 2.53
CA GLN A 11 5.79 9.43 1.24
C GLN A 11 7.28 9.77 1.24
N THR A 12 8.11 8.94 0.60
CA THR A 12 9.53 9.29 0.38
C THR A 12 9.66 10.53 -0.51
N SER A 13 10.68 11.36 -0.26
CA SER A 13 10.85 12.62 -0.99
C SER A 13 11.19 12.44 -2.47
N ARG A 14 11.80 11.31 -2.86
CA ARG A 14 12.26 11.08 -4.24
C ARG A 14 11.24 10.37 -5.12
N SER A 15 10.58 9.34 -4.59
CA SER A 15 9.71 8.46 -5.38
C SER A 15 8.25 8.50 -4.94
N ARG A 16 7.91 9.34 -3.96
CA ARG A 16 6.58 9.42 -3.34
C ARG A 16 6.05 8.06 -2.83
N GLN A 17 6.95 7.12 -2.51
CA GLN A 17 6.54 5.81 -2.03
C GLN A 17 6.07 5.91 -0.59
N ALA A 18 4.82 5.50 -0.34
CA ALA A 18 4.31 5.24 1.01
C ALA A 18 4.95 3.96 1.61
N PRO A 19 4.91 3.75 2.93
CA PRO A 19 5.44 2.56 3.59
C PRO A 19 4.86 1.25 3.01
N LEU A 20 3.59 1.28 2.59
CA LEU A 20 2.94 0.13 1.96
C LEU A 20 3.61 -0.28 0.64
N HIS A 21 4.11 0.66 -0.18
CA HIS A 21 4.89 0.33 -1.39
C HIS A 21 6.14 -0.47 -1.04
N ARG A 22 6.84 -0.07 0.02
CA ARG A 22 8.06 -0.74 0.48
C ARG A 22 7.75 -2.12 1.02
N ALA A 23 6.67 -2.28 1.79
CA ALA A 23 6.25 -3.57 2.32
C ALA A 23 5.91 -4.57 1.20
N VAL A 24 5.22 -4.11 0.14
CA VAL A 24 4.95 -4.91 -1.07
C VAL A 24 6.23 -5.19 -1.88
N GLN A 25 7.12 -4.22 -2.01
CA GLN A 25 8.41 -4.40 -2.69
C GLN A 25 9.34 -5.38 -1.96
N ILE A 26 9.18 -5.55 -0.65
CA ILE A 26 9.86 -6.60 0.11
C ILE A 26 9.08 -7.93 0.00
N GLY A 27 7.75 -7.87 -0.13
CA GLY A 27 6.86 -9.04 -0.14
C GLY A 27 6.50 -9.51 1.28
N SER A 28 6.60 -8.63 2.27
CA SER A 28 6.33 -8.98 3.67
C SER A 28 4.84 -8.89 3.98
N LEU A 29 4.15 -10.02 3.96
CA LEU A 29 2.72 -10.11 4.33
C LEU A 29 2.45 -9.57 5.73
N ALA A 30 3.34 -9.83 6.69
CA ALA A 30 3.19 -9.34 8.05
C ALA A 30 3.23 -7.81 8.12
N ALA A 31 4.18 -7.18 7.41
CA ALA A 31 4.28 -5.72 7.37
C ALA A 31 3.08 -5.10 6.64
N ILE A 32 2.61 -5.73 5.56
CA ILE A 32 1.43 -5.28 4.82
C ILE A 32 0.19 -5.34 5.70
N ARG A 33 -0.06 -6.47 6.40
CA ARG A 33 -1.16 -6.61 7.36
C ARG A 33 -1.07 -5.54 8.44
N ILE A 34 0.09 -5.37 9.07
CA ILE A 34 0.26 -4.32 10.09
C ILE A 34 -0.07 -2.94 9.53
N LEU A 35 0.37 -2.59 8.32
CA LEU A 35 0.11 -1.26 7.75
C LEU A 35 -1.36 -1.05 7.38
N VAL A 36 -2.00 -2.06 6.78
CA VAL A 36 -3.43 -2.01 6.42
C VAL A 36 -4.30 -2.03 7.67
N ASP A 37 -4.01 -2.94 8.61
CA ASP A 37 -4.77 -3.17 9.83
C ASP A 37 -4.39 -2.20 10.96
N SER A 38 -3.37 -1.36 10.81
CA SER A 38 -2.97 -0.38 11.84
C SER A 38 -4.03 0.69 12.15
N GLY A 39 -5.16 0.69 11.44
CA GLY A 39 -6.39 1.40 11.81
C GLY A 39 -7.35 0.63 12.74
N ALA A 40 -7.03 -0.59 13.17
CA ALA A 40 -7.92 -1.42 13.98
C ALA A 40 -7.99 -1.03 15.48
N ASP A 41 -7.24 -0.02 15.91
CA ASP A 41 -7.57 0.67 17.17
C ASP A 41 -8.92 1.36 16.99
N LEU A 42 -9.95 0.78 17.60
CA LEU A 42 -11.40 1.07 17.53
C LEU A 42 -11.84 2.55 17.71
N ASN A 43 -10.91 3.49 17.88
CA ASN A 43 -11.15 4.91 18.17
C ASN A 43 -10.63 5.90 17.12
N SER A 44 -10.04 5.43 16.00
CA SER A 44 -9.50 6.33 14.98
C SER A 44 -9.90 5.87 13.58
N VAL A 45 -10.87 6.57 13.01
CA VAL A 45 -11.50 6.30 11.69
C VAL A 45 -10.57 6.59 10.50
N ASP A 46 -9.32 6.98 10.72
CA ASP A 46 -8.39 7.48 9.68
C ASP A 46 -6.98 6.83 9.69
N SER A 47 -6.75 5.72 10.41
CA SER A 47 -5.40 5.23 10.72
C SER A 47 -4.82 4.10 9.85
N GLY A 48 -5.54 3.63 8.82
CA GLY A 48 -5.06 2.61 7.89
C GLY A 48 -4.12 3.17 6.81
N ALA A 49 -3.21 2.34 6.30
CA ALA A 49 -2.45 2.69 5.09
C ALA A 49 -3.38 2.79 3.87
N ASP A 50 -3.24 3.86 3.10
CA ASP A 50 -3.93 4.03 1.83
C ASP A 50 -3.43 2.98 0.82
N VAL A 51 -4.26 1.95 0.62
CA VAL A 51 -3.98 0.85 -0.31
C VAL A 51 -3.92 1.28 -1.77
N ASN A 52 -4.43 2.47 -2.08
CA ASN A 52 -4.44 3.07 -3.41
C ASN A 52 -3.44 4.22 -3.57
N ALA A 53 -2.56 4.41 -2.57
CA ALA A 53 -1.54 5.45 -2.62
C ALA A 53 -0.71 5.34 -3.90
N LYS A 54 -0.53 6.46 -4.60
CA LYS A 54 0.28 6.52 -5.81
C LYS A 54 1.68 7.05 -5.54
N ASP A 55 2.66 6.37 -6.13
CA ASP A 55 4.04 6.84 -6.19
C ASP A 55 4.25 7.90 -7.29
N SER A 56 5.49 8.33 -7.52
CA SER A 56 5.82 9.35 -8.53
C SER A 56 5.53 8.93 -9.97
N HIS A 57 5.37 7.63 -10.24
CA HIS A 57 5.02 7.08 -11.56
C HIS A 57 3.51 6.81 -11.67
N GLY A 58 2.73 7.14 -10.63
CA GLY A 58 1.32 6.80 -10.57
C GLY A 58 1.06 5.33 -10.21
N GLU A 59 2.09 4.56 -9.89
CA GLU A 59 1.95 3.15 -9.54
C GLU A 59 1.41 3.02 -8.11
N THR A 60 0.45 2.13 -7.93
CA THR A 60 -0.12 1.75 -6.62
C THR A 60 0.61 0.53 -6.05
N PRO A 61 0.48 0.20 -4.75
CA PRO A 61 0.97 -1.05 -4.21
C PRO A 61 0.55 -2.29 -5.02
N LEU A 62 -0.64 -2.28 -5.62
CA LEU A 62 -1.12 -3.37 -6.46
C LEU A 62 -0.28 -3.57 -7.74
N HIS A 63 0.18 -2.48 -8.38
CA HIS A 63 1.09 -2.57 -9.55
C HIS A 63 2.38 -3.31 -9.19
N TYR A 64 2.94 -3.02 -8.02
CA TYR A 64 4.16 -3.66 -7.54
C TYR A 64 3.93 -5.15 -7.26
N ALA A 65 2.79 -5.51 -6.67
CA ALA A 65 2.43 -6.90 -6.36
C ALA A 65 2.25 -7.73 -7.65
N SER A 66 1.50 -7.19 -8.62
CA SER A 66 1.26 -7.83 -9.92
C SER A 66 2.55 -8.03 -10.72
N ARG A 67 3.38 -6.99 -10.85
CA ARG A 67 4.67 -7.07 -11.57
C ARG A 67 5.62 -8.12 -10.99
N ARG A 68 5.51 -8.42 -9.70
CA ARG A 68 6.35 -9.40 -8.99
C ARG A 68 5.70 -10.77 -8.84
N GLY A 69 4.46 -10.96 -9.29
CA GLY A 69 3.73 -12.23 -9.16
C GLY A 69 3.41 -12.60 -7.71
N LEU A 70 3.23 -11.63 -6.81
CA LEU A 70 2.98 -11.88 -5.39
C LEU A 70 1.50 -12.19 -5.12
N SER A 71 1.01 -13.36 -5.54
CA SER A 71 -0.41 -13.72 -5.52
C SER A 71 -1.10 -13.51 -4.15
N LEU A 72 -0.42 -13.84 -3.05
CA LEU A 72 -0.96 -13.63 -1.70
C LEU A 72 -1.07 -12.15 -1.33
N VAL A 73 -0.10 -11.33 -1.74
CA VAL A 73 -0.12 -9.87 -1.51
C VAL A 73 -1.19 -9.23 -2.38
N THR A 74 -1.27 -9.61 -3.67
CA THR A 74 -2.32 -9.16 -4.58
C THR A 74 -3.71 -9.43 -4.00
N LYS A 75 -3.95 -10.66 -3.53
CA LYS A 75 -5.21 -11.03 -2.89
C LYS A 75 -5.52 -10.17 -1.66
N LEU A 76 -4.54 -9.99 -0.77
CA LEU A 76 -4.71 -9.17 0.44
C LEU A 76 -5.04 -7.72 0.09
N LEU A 77 -4.31 -7.10 -0.84
CA LEU A 77 -4.55 -5.72 -1.25
C LEU A 77 -5.96 -5.54 -1.84
N LEU A 78 -6.43 -6.50 -2.66
CA LEU A 78 -7.78 -6.49 -3.20
C LEU A 78 -8.85 -6.64 -2.11
N GLU A 79 -8.65 -7.56 -1.16
CA GLU A 79 -9.53 -7.73 0.00
C GLU A 79 -9.58 -6.45 0.87
N SER A 80 -8.52 -5.64 0.82
CA SER A 80 -8.40 -4.38 1.55
C SER A 80 -8.90 -3.16 0.76
N GLY A 81 -9.52 -3.36 -0.42
CA GLY A 81 -10.11 -2.29 -1.22
C GLY A 81 -9.17 -1.61 -2.22
N ALA A 82 -8.06 -2.26 -2.59
CA ALA A 82 -7.22 -1.78 -3.69
C ALA A 82 -8.00 -1.81 -5.02
N ASP A 83 -7.91 -0.73 -5.79
CA ASP A 83 -8.57 -0.59 -7.09
C ASP A 83 -7.75 -1.31 -8.19
N PRO A 84 -8.27 -2.43 -8.76
CA PRO A 84 -7.60 -3.14 -9.86
C PRO A 84 -7.62 -2.36 -11.18
N HIS A 85 -8.36 -1.27 -11.28
CA HIS A 85 -8.46 -0.43 -12.47
C HIS A 85 -7.69 0.89 -12.35
N SER A 86 -6.99 1.12 -11.24
CA SER A 86 -6.18 2.33 -11.07
C SER A 86 -5.11 2.39 -12.15
N ARG A 87 -5.06 3.49 -12.90
CA ARG A 87 -4.06 3.70 -13.95
C ARG A 87 -2.82 4.40 -13.43
N ASP A 88 -1.65 3.91 -13.83
CA ASP A 88 -0.38 4.62 -13.68
C ASP A 88 -0.23 5.78 -14.68
N ALA A 89 0.91 6.48 -14.66
CA ALA A 89 1.18 7.60 -15.56
C ALA A 89 1.30 7.19 -17.03
N GLN A 90 1.45 5.89 -17.34
CA GLN A 90 1.44 5.35 -18.70
C GLN A 90 0.06 4.79 -19.10
N GLY A 91 -0.95 4.90 -18.23
CA GLY A 91 -2.29 4.40 -18.48
C GLY A 91 -2.44 2.88 -18.24
N ARG A 92 -1.43 2.21 -17.68
CA ARG A 92 -1.45 0.78 -17.40
C ARG A 92 -2.20 0.54 -16.09
N THR A 93 -2.96 -0.55 -16.04
CA THR A 93 -3.52 -1.09 -14.80
C THR A 93 -2.54 -2.07 -14.17
N PRO A 94 -2.65 -2.35 -12.85
CA PRO A 94 -1.82 -3.30 -12.14
C PRO A 94 -1.66 -4.66 -12.81
#